data_AF-A0A4U0VS67-F1
#
_entry.id   AF-A0A4U0VS67-F1
#
_cell.length_a   1.000
_cell.length_b   1.000
_cell.length_c   1.000
_cell.angle_alpha   90.00
_cell.angle_beta   90.00
_cell.angle_gamma   90.00
#
_symmetry.space_group_name_H-M   'P 1'
#
loop_
_entity.id
_entity.type
_entity.pdbx_description
1 polymer ?
#
loop_
_entity_poly.entity_id
_entity_poly.type
_entity_poly.pdbx_seq_one_letter_code
_entity_poly.pdbx_strand_id
1 'polypeptide(L)'
;MWYNVAEPNSYLVITGAGVRTAKIEKKALVLPFQRVTKISITPFSFSMSFQAMTIEKVHEQEIVKGVIEGETRSIVSTMTMEELFKEREIFKSKVRDNVQVELDHSNANVKELQYTPGTEYFASLSRKAHEGALNQVKVDVALARMTGESEIAKINVNTAALETERKSEKVAADSRPKTKEIQIEKELQTKLAGGKKYNEQADSEAKFYQGQQAAEADFCRQSRAADADLPAKKQATDADFYHETRAAEANFQAKKLEADALCLTQERKSAAAYIATKNEAAGIKGMAQAYAAMADVLGGPQGLIQYPMLRNNTYESLANANANANTKAINGLQPTINIWNTSAQGEDADPTAPIRDLFQSLPPLLATIQEQTGTSPPSWLAQTPAQEESGFPDSKAAQKRGLTNGINGHTKVASP
;
A
#
# COMPACT_ATOMS: atom_id res chain seq x y z
N MET A 1 55.48 13.88 68.21
CA MET A 1 54.03 14.15 68.07
C MET A 1 53.73 14.20 66.59
N TRP A 2 52.76 13.44 66.09
CA TRP A 2 52.50 13.32 64.65
C TRP A 2 51.11 13.84 64.31
N TYR A 3 50.99 14.61 63.24
CA TYR A 3 49.70 15.16 62.81
C TYR A 3 49.08 14.26 61.75
N ASN A 4 47.87 13.77 61.99
CA ASN A 4 47.13 12.94 61.05
C ASN A 4 45.85 13.65 60.62
N VAL A 5 45.53 13.52 59.33
CA VAL A 5 44.29 14.02 58.71
C VAL A 5 43.59 12.83 58.06
N ALA A 6 42.30 12.67 58.33
CA ALA A 6 41.45 11.68 57.66
C ALA A 6 40.88 12.23 56.36
N GLU A 7 40.66 11.32 55.42
CA GLU A 7 40.03 11.59 54.13
C GLU A 7 38.52 11.91 54.31
N PRO A 8 37.84 12.49 53.29
CA PRO A 8 36.42 12.85 53.39
C PRO A 8 35.52 11.69 53.86
N ASN A 9 35.84 10.46 53.46
CA ASN A 9 35.03 9.27 53.75
C ASN A 9 35.55 8.44 54.94
N SER A 10 36.48 8.96 55.74
CA SER A 10 37.02 8.27 56.92
C SER A 10 37.11 9.17 58.16
N TYR A 11 37.20 8.59 59.35
CA TYR A 11 37.50 9.31 60.59
C TYR A 11 38.68 8.67 61.31
N LEU A 12 39.45 9.48 62.04
CA LEU A 12 40.53 8.98 62.90
C LEU A 12 39.94 8.65 64.26
N VAL A 13 40.21 7.44 64.74
CA VAL A 13 39.94 7.02 66.11
C VAL A 13 41.26 6.98 66.86
N ILE A 14 41.38 7.82 67.88
CA ILE A 14 42.57 7.93 68.73
C ILE A 14 42.27 7.25 70.06
N THR A 15 43.16 6.34 70.45
CA THR A 15 43.12 5.60 71.71
C THR A 15 44.51 5.60 72.34
N GLY A 16 44.62 5.46 73.66
CA GLY A 16 45.92 5.39 74.36
C GLY A 16 46.04 6.38 75.51
N ALA A 17 47.28 6.72 75.87
CA ALA A 17 47.57 7.50 77.07
C ALA A 17 46.79 8.84 77.09
N GLY A 18 45.97 9.05 78.13
CA GLY A 18 45.12 10.22 78.31
C GLY A 18 43.71 10.15 77.70
N VAL A 19 43.36 9.08 76.98
CA VAL A 19 42.03 8.90 76.36
C VAL A 19 41.37 7.62 76.90
N ARG A 20 40.28 7.77 77.68
CA ARG A 20 39.66 6.64 78.42
C ARG A 20 38.74 5.74 77.58
N THR A 21 38.14 6.25 76.51
CA THR A 21 37.12 5.52 75.73
C THR A 21 37.51 5.45 74.26
N ALA A 22 37.43 6.55 73.52
CA ALA A 22 38.00 6.74 72.18
C ALA A 22 37.71 8.18 71.76
N LYS A 23 38.65 8.84 71.07
CA LYS A 23 38.43 10.19 70.52
C LYS A 23 38.33 10.11 68.99
N ILE A 24 37.21 10.56 68.43
CA ILE A 24 36.96 10.53 66.98
C ILE A 24 37.10 11.93 66.41
N GLU A 25 38.08 12.17 65.56
CA GLU A 25 38.33 13.47 64.95
C GLU A 25 38.75 13.35 63.47
N LYS A 26 38.46 14.38 62.67
CA LYS A 26 38.89 14.45 61.27
C LYS A 26 40.37 14.80 61.12
N LYS A 27 40.89 15.58 62.06
CA LYS A 27 42.28 16.02 62.09
C LYS A 27 42.70 16.11 63.55
N ALA A 28 43.84 15.53 63.88
CA ALA A 28 44.28 15.49 65.26
C ALA A 28 45.79 15.28 65.36
N LEU A 29 46.35 15.87 66.41
CA LEU A 29 47.75 15.80 66.75
C LEU A 29 47.95 14.68 67.78
N VAL A 30 48.69 13.64 67.39
CA VAL A 30 48.84 12.39 68.13
C VAL A 30 50.07 12.46 69.02
N LEU A 31 49.87 12.29 70.33
CA LEU A 31 50.94 12.24 71.32
C LEU A 31 51.72 10.91 71.26
N PRO A 32 53.02 10.90 71.63
CA PRO A 32 53.72 9.64 71.88
C PRO A 32 52.93 8.83 72.92
N PHE A 33 52.78 7.52 72.70
CA PHE A 33 51.89 6.59 73.43
C PHE A 33 50.38 6.62 73.10
N GLN A 34 49.97 7.38 72.08
CA GLN A 34 48.62 7.24 71.49
C GLN A 34 48.67 6.46 70.17
N ARG A 35 47.65 5.64 69.93
CA ARG A 35 47.42 4.86 68.72
C ARG A 35 46.29 5.49 67.91
N VAL A 36 46.47 5.53 66.59
CA VAL A 36 45.45 6.02 65.66
C VAL A 36 45.03 4.92 64.71
N THR A 37 43.72 4.73 64.58
CA THR A 37 43.10 3.80 63.64
C THR A 37 42.16 4.58 62.73
N LYS A 38 42.27 4.40 61.41
CA LYS A 38 41.37 5.02 60.43
C LYS A 38 40.15 4.11 60.22
N ILE A 39 38.94 4.66 60.34
CA ILE A 39 37.70 3.94 60.04
C ILE A 39 37.04 4.58 58.81
N SER A 40 36.80 3.79 57.77
CA SER A 40 36.05 4.20 56.58
C SER A 40 34.54 4.10 56.83
N ILE A 41 33.77 5.11 56.39
CA ILE A 41 32.29 5.15 56.47
C ILE A 41 31.68 4.85 55.09
N THR A 42 32.41 4.17 54.20
CA THR A 42 31.82 3.69 52.95
C THR A 42 30.62 2.78 53.26
N PRO A 43 29.39 3.11 52.80
CA PRO A 43 28.22 2.27 53.04
C PRO A 43 28.45 0.90 52.41
N PHE A 44 28.16 -0.15 53.17
CA PHE A 44 28.24 -1.53 52.70
C PHE A 44 27.29 -1.70 51.50
N SER A 45 27.83 -1.80 50.30
CA SER A 45 27.05 -2.11 49.10
C SER A 45 26.75 -3.61 49.09
N PHE A 46 25.49 -3.98 49.32
CA PHE A 46 25.02 -5.33 49.04
C PHE A 46 24.94 -5.52 47.53
N SER A 47 25.89 -6.25 46.93
CA SER A 47 25.72 -6.78 45.59
C SER A 47 25.08 -8.17 45.69
N MET A 48 23.91 -8.32 45.10
CA MET A 48 23.28 -9.64 44.97
C MET A 48 22.82 -9.81 43.53
N SER A 49 23.34 -10.84 42.86
CA SER A 49 22.92 -11.24 41.53
C SER A 49 21.73 -12.18 41.65
N PHE A 50 20.61 -11.81 41.03
CA PHE A 50 19.46 -12.70 40.88
C PHE A 50 19.06 -12.82 39.42
N GLN A 51 18.77 -14.06 39.05
CA GLN A 51 18.25 -14.45 37.75
C GLN A 51 16.75 -14.67 37.91
N ALA A 52 15.94 -13.71 37.45
CA ALA A 52 14.48 -13.77 37.49
C ALA A 52 13.92 -13.99 36.07
N MET A 53 12.90 -14.84 35.96
CA MET A 53 12.34 -15.32 34.68
C MET A 53 11.14 -14.47 34.18
N THR A 54 10.69 -13.43 34.89
CA THR A 54 9.68 -12.43 34.45
C THR A 54 9.56 -11.25 35.44
N ILE A 55 9.16 -10.07 34.96
CA ILE A 55 9.23 -8.76 35.67
C ILE A 55 8.11 -8.56 36.72
N GLU A 56 6.89 -9.06 36.49
CA GLU A 56 5.75 -8.83 37.39
C GLU A 56 5.93 -9.46 38.78
N LYS A 57 6.48 -10.68 38.85
CA LYS A 57 6.74 -11.38 40.12
C LYS A 57 7.93 -10.82 40.90
N VAL A 58 8.80 -10.03 40.26
CA VAL A 58 9.93 -9.37 40.92
C VAL A 58 9.43 -8.15 41.70
N HIS A 59 8.51 -7.37 41.13
CA HIS A 59 8.03 -6.14 41.76
C HIS A 59 7.22 -6.40 43.04
N GLU A 60 6.32 -7.39 43.01
CA GLU A 60 5.55 -7.79 44.20
C GLU A 60 6.47 -8.30 45.33
N GLN A 61 7.52 -9.04 44.98
CA GLN A 61 8.49 -9.54 45.96
C GLN A 61 9.35 -8.42 46.55
N GLU A 62 9.71 -7.41 45.77
CA GLU A 62 10.44 -6.23 46.25
C GLU A 62 9.59 -5.38 47.21
N ILE A 63 8.29 -5.22 46.92
CA ILE A 63 7.37 -4.50 47.80
C ILE A 63 7.21 -5.23 49.14
N VAL A 64 6.90 -6.52 49.10
CA VAL A 64 6.73 -7.34 50.32
C VAL A 64 8.02 -7.35 51.15
N LYS A 65 9.18 -7.46 50.48
CA LYS A 65 10.49 -7.39 51.15
C LYS A 65 10.72 -6.02 51.79
N GLY A 66 10.41 -4.93 51.08
CA GLY A 66 10.57 -3.56 51.58
C GLY A 66 9.74 -3.30 52.84
N VAL A 67 8.50 -3.79 52.87
CA VAL A 67 7.60 -3.68 54.03
C VAL A 67 8.15 -4.46 55.23
N ILE A 68 8.58 -5.72 55.03
CA ILE A 68 9.15 -6.55 56.09
C ILE A 68 10.43 -5.92 56.67
N GLU A 69 11.33 -5.44 55.81
CA GLU A 69 12.58 -4.80 56.25
C GLU A 69 12.33 -3.48 56.98
N GLY A 70 11.36 -2.68 56.51
CA GLY A 70 10.93 -1.44 57.14
C GLY A 70 10.37 -1.66 58.54
N GLU A 71 9.40 -2.55 58.69
CA GLU A 71 8.76 -2.84 59.98
C GLU A 71 9.71 -3.52 60.96
N THR A 72 10.54 -4.45 60.49
CA THR A 72 11.55 -5.09 61.34
C THR A 72 12.51 -4.04 61.91
N ARG A 73 12.95 -3.05 61.11
CA ARG A 73 13.83 -1.97 61.59
C ARG A 73 13.14 -1.07 62.62
N SER A 74 11.84 -0.78 62.41
CA SER A 74 11.03 0.01 63.35
C SER A 74 10.97 -0.67 64.72
N ILE A 75 10.63 -1.97 64.76
CA ILE A 75 10.50 -2.74 66.01
C ILE A 75 11.85 -2.87 66.73
N VAL A 76 12.92 -3.20 65.99
CA VAL A 76 14.27 -3.33 66.57
C VAL A 76 14.76 -2.01 67.18
N SER A 77 14.30 -0.87 66.69
CA SER A 77 14.66 0.45 67.26
C SER A 77 13.97 0.74 68.60
N THR A 78 12.84 0.09 68.87
CA THR A 78 12.07 0.26 70.12
C THR A 78 12.45 -0.72 71.22
N MET A 79 13.22 -1.76 70.90
CA MET A 79 13.63 -2.81 71.84
C MET A 79 15.12 -2.73 72.12
N THR A 80 15.50 -3.05 73.35
CA THR A 80 16.92 -3.22 73.69
C THR A 80 17.46 -4.53 73.11
N MET A 81 18.77 -4.61 72.95
CA MET A 81 19.44 -5.81 72.45
C MET A 81 19.11 -7.02 73.34
N GLU A 82 19.03 -6.82 74.64
CA GLU A 82 18.74 -7.85 75.64
C GLU A 82 17.31 -8.39 75.53
N GLU A 83 16.31 -7.52 75.31
CA GLU A 83 14.91 -7.91 75.12
C GLU A 83 14.72 -8.66 73.81
N LEU A 84 15.42 -8.24 72.74
CA LEU A 84 15.39 -8.91 71.44
C LEU A 84 15.86 -10.38 71.54
N PHE A 85 16.78 -10.67 72.46
CA PHE A 85 17.28 -12.02 72.70
C PHE A 85 16.45 -12.85 73.68
N LYS A 86 16.00 -12.26 74.80
CA LYS A 86 15.23 -13.01 75.81
C LYS A 86 13.80 -13.27 75.35
N GLU A 87 13.22 -12.36 74.58
CA GLU A 87 11.82 -12.36 74.21
C GLU A 87 11.63 -12.62 72.70
N ARG A 88 12.37 -13.60 72.15
CA ARG A 88 12.36 -13.93 70.71
C ARG A 88 10.96 -14.17 70.15
N GLU A 89 10.08 -14.80 70.93
CA GLU A 89 8.70 -15.08 70.51
C GLU A 89 7.83 -13.81 70.50
N ILE A 90 8.05 -12.87 71.43
CA ILE A 90 7.35 -11.58 71.46
C ILE A 90 7.77 -10.73 70.26
N PHE A 91 9.07 -10.74 69.94
CA PHE A 91 9.58 -10.07 68.74
C PHE A 91 8.98 -10.64 67.45
N LYS A 92 8.94 -11.98 67.30
CA LYS A 92 8.31 -12.64 66.16
C LYS A 92 6.82 -12.32 66.04
N SER A 93 6.09 -12.26 67.15
CA SER A 93 4.68 -11.88 67.14
C SER A 93 4.51 -10.45 66.64
N LYS A 94 5.23 -9.49 67.23
CA LYS A 94 5.17 -8.07 66.84
C LYS A 94 5.50 -7.85 65.36
N VAL A 95 6.56 -8.50 64.85
CA VAL A 95 6.95 -8.40 63.44
C VAL A 95 5.85 -8.98 62.54
N ARG A 96 5.26 -10.11 62.91
CA ARG A 96 4.17 -10.74 62.14
C ARG A 96 2.92 -9.87 62.14
N ASP A 97 2.51 -9.38 63.30
CA ASP A 97 1.27 -8.63 63.47
C ASP A 97 1.33 -7.30 62.70
N ASN A 98 2.47 -6.59 62.74
CA ASN A 98 2.65 -5.35 61.99
C ASN A 98 2.77 -5.58 60.47
N VAL A 99 3.54 -6.60 60.04
CA VAL A 99 3.69 -6.94 58.61
C VAL A 99 2.37 -7.40 58.01
N GLN A 100 1.53 -8.10 58.78
CA GLN A 100 0.23 -8.58 58.32
C GLN A 100 -0.79 -7.46 58.15
N VAL A 101 -0.72 -6.39 58.96
CA VAL A 101 -1.57 -5.19 58.83
C VAL A 101 -1.24 -4.39 57.57
N GLU A 102 0.04 -4.28 57.23
CA GLU A 102 0.49 -3.56 56.02
C GLU A 102 0.28 -4.38 54.72
N LEU A 103 0.18 -5.71 54.82
CA LEU A 103 -0.02 -6.63 53.70
C LEU A 103 -1.42 -7.23 53.71
N ASP A 104 -2.44 -6.38 53.49
CA ASP A 104 -3.88 -6.68 53.65
C ASP A 104 -4.44 -7.80 52.73
N HIS A 105 -3.62 -8.43 51.88
CA HIS A 105 -4.07 -9.49 50.94
C HIS A 105 -3.11 -10.69 50.79
N SER A 106 -2.07 -10.82 51.61
CA SER A 106 -1.16 -11.98 51.50
C SER A 106 -0.91 -12.63 52.85
N ASN A 107 -1.24 -13.92 52.94
CA ASN A 107 -0.97 -14.77 54.09
C ASN A 107 0.54 -15.08 54.13
N ALA A 108 1.33 -14.09 54.53
CA ALA A 108 2.79 -14.15 54.47
C ALA A 108 3.32 -14.97 55.65
N ASN A 109 3.78 -16.19 55.38
CA ASN A 109 4.42 -17.01 56.39
C ASN A 109 5.90 -16.58 56.51
N VAL A 110 6.20 -15.71 57.47
CA VAL A 110 7.57 -15.25 57.76
C VAL A 110 8.40 -16.46 58.19
N LYS A 111 9.26 -16.96 57.29
CA LYS A 111 10.26 -17.98 57.63
C LYS A 111 11.25 -17.40 58.63
N GLU A 112 11.83 -18.32 59.41
CA GLU A 112 12.79 -18.01 60.47
C GLU A 112 13.80 -16.94 60.04
N LEU A 113 13.92 -15.88 60.84
CA LEU A 113 14.94 -14.84 60.67
C LEU A 113 16.31 -15.50 60.60
N GLN A 114 16.95 -15.40 59.42
CA GLN A 114 18.27 -15.98 59.20
C GLN A 114 19.36 -14.93 59.37
N TYR A 115 20.48 -15.40 59.88
CA TYR A 115 21.70 -14.62 60.08
C TYR A 115 22.18 -14.02 58.76
N THR A 116 22.62 -12.76 58.78
CA THR A 116 23.52 -12.28 57.73
C THR A 116 24.87 -12.97 57.91
N PRO A 117 25.45 -13.61 56.87
CA PRO A 117 26.76 -14.25 56.97
C PRO A 117 27.84 -13.23 57.35
N GLY A 118 28.57 -13.48 58.44
CA GLY A 118 29.75 -12.69 58.84
C GLY A 118 29.65 -11.94 60.17
N THR A 119 28.50 -11.91 60.85
CA THR A 119 28.38 -11.20 62.15
C THR A 119 28.64 -12.14 63.33
N GLU A 120 29.79 -12.02 63.99
CA GLU A 120 30.13 -12.80 65.20
C GLU A 120 29.46 -12.29 66.49
N TYR A 121 28.82 -11.12 66.45
CA TYR A 121 28.27 -10.44 67.63
C TYR A 121 27.21 -11.29 68.37
N PHE A 122 26.24 -11.87 67.64
CA PHE A 122 25.18 -12.67 68.24
C PHE A 122 25.65 -14.07 68.68
N ALA A 123 26.59 -14.66 67.95
CA ALA A 123 27.26 -15.89 68.38
C ALA A 123 28.04 -15.67 69.69
N SER A 124 28.72 -14.53 69.81
CA SER A 124 29.46 -14.12 71.01
C SER A 124 28.53 -13.79 72.18
N LEU A 125 27.38 -13.16 71.93
CA LEU A 125 26.39 -12.82 72.96
C LEU A 125 25.67 -14.07 73.50
N SER A 126 25.30 -15.00 72.62
CA SER A 126 24.72 -16.30 73.02
C SER A 126 25.73 -17.13 73.83
N ARG A 127 26.99 -17.17 73.37
CA ARG A 127 28.08 -17.80 74.12
C ARG A 127 28.27 -17.15 75.49
N LYS A 128 28.24 -15.81 75.57
CA LYS A 128 28.33 -15.05 76.82
C LYS A 128 27.16 -15.32 77.77
N ALA A 129 25.95 -15.53 77.27
CA ALA A 129 24.79 -15.88 78.11
C ALA A 129 24.92 -17.30 78.70
N HIS A 130 25.36 -18.27 77.90
CA HIS A 130 25.60 -19.64 78.36
C HIS A 130 26.80 -19.73 79.31
N GLU A 131 27.91 -19.07 78.98
CA GLU A 131 29.07 -18.96 79.86
C GLU A 131 28.74 -18.18 81.13
N GLY A 132 27.87 -17.16 81.05
CA GLY A 132 27.36 -16.41 82.20
C GLY A 132 26.57 -17.30 83.15
N ALA A 133 25.64 -18.12 82.66
CA ALA A 133 24.89 -19.08 83.47
C ALA A 133 25.80 -20.14 84.10
N LEU A 134 26.75 -20.68 83.34
CA LEU A 134 27.75 -21.65 83.85
C LEU A 134 28.67 -21.03 84.90
N ASN A 135 29.09 -19.79 84.69
CA ASN A 135 29.93 -19.07 85.65
C ASN A 135 29.14 -18.68 86.89
N GLN A 136 27.87 -18.34 86.77
CA GLN A 136 26.99 -18.11 87.92
C GLN A 136 26.86 -19.38 88.77
N VAL A 137 26.61 -20.53 88.13
CA VAL A 137 26.59 -21.83 88.83
C VAL A 137 27.95 -22.10 89.51
N LYS A 138 29.08 -21.84 88.85
CA LYS A 138 30.42 -22.00 89.44
C LYS A 138 30.67 -21.05 90.62
N VAL A 139 30.17 -19.82 90.55
CA VAL A 139 30.24 -18.84 91.63
C VAL A 139 29.40 -19.30 92.81
N ASP A 140 28.19 -19.81 92.57
CA ASP A 140 27.32 -20.36 93.61
C ASP A 140 27.96 -21.61 94.27
N VAL A 141 28.62 -22.47 93.49
CA VAL A 141 29.44 -23.60 94.00
C VAL A 141 30.60 -23.09 94.86
N ALA A 142 31.31 -22.06 94.41
CA ALA A 142 32.45 -21.49 95.12
C ALA A 142 32.02 -20.77 96.41
N LEU A 143 30.90 -20.05 96.38
CA LEU A 143 30.33 -19.33 97.52
C LEU A 143 29.86 -20.31 98.59
N ALA A 144 29.20 -21.42 98.20
CA ALA A 144 28.85 -22.52 99.10
C ALA A 144 30.08 -23.24 99.70
N ARG A 145 31.24 -23.22 99.01
CA ARG A 145 32.51 -23.72 99.57
C ARG A 145 33.13 -22.73 100.58
N MET A 146 32.94 -21.43 100.37
CA MET A 146 33.50 -20.38 101.23
C MET A 146 32.70 -20.13 102.51
N THR A 147 31.37 -20.27 102.48
CA THR A 147 30.50 -20.03 103.66
C THR A 147 30.46 -21.18 104.65
N GLY A 148 31.04 -22.34 104.32
CA GLY A 148 31.16 -23.47 105.25
C GLY A 148 29.83 -24.17 105.58
N GLU A 149 28.78 -23.94 104.79
CA GLU A 149 27.49 -24.61 104.99
C GLU A 149 27.56 -26.11 104.64
N SER A 150 26.71 -26.88 105.34
CA SER A 150 26.68 -28.34 105.50
C SER A 150 26.97 -29.16 104.23
N GLU A 151 27.63 -30.33 104.38
CA GLU A 151 28.05 -31.22 103.27
C GLU A 151 26.92 -31.56 102.27
N ILE A 152 25.67 -31.55 102.73
CA ILE A 152 24.46 -31.81 101.92
C ILE A 152 24.28 -30.74 100.82
N ALA A 153 24.60 -29.47 101.09
CA ALA A 153 24.51 -28.40 100.09
C ALA A 153 25.60 -28.53 99.01
N LYS A 154 26.81 -28.97 99.40
CA LYS A 154 27.92 -29.25 98.46
C LYS A 154 27.59 -30.41 97.52
N ILE A 155 26.93 -31.46 98.05
CA ILE A 155 26.48 -32.61 97.25
C ILE A 155 25.38 -32.19 96.27
N ASN A 156 24.39 -31.38 96.70
CA ASN A 156 23.31 -30.94 95.83
C ASN A 156 23.80 -30.06 94.67
N VAL A 157 24.74 -29.16 94.93
CA VAL A 157 25.30 -28.27 93.91
C VAL A 157 26.20 -29.04 92.93
N ASN A 158 27.02 -29.98 93.41
CA ASN A 158 27.82 -30.85 92.53
C ASN A 158 26.92 -31.78 91.69
N THR A 159 25.83 -32.30 92.28
CA THR A 159 24.84 -33.11 91.55
C THR A 159 24.16 -32.29 90.46
N ALA A 160 23.77 -31.05 90.74
CA ALA A 160 23.19 -30.15 89.74
C ALA A 160 24.17 -29.82 88.59
N ALA A 161 25.46 -29.62 88.89
CA ALA A 161 26.49 -29.40 87.88
C ALA A 161 26.69 -30.64 86.98
N LEU A 162 26.82 -31.82 87.58
CA LEU A 162 26.95 -33.09 86.87
C LEU A 162 25.73 -33.44 86.02
N GLU A 163 24.51 -33.17 86.52
CA GLU A 163 23.30 -33.35 85.74
C GLU A 163 23.23 -32.42 84.53
N THR A 164 23.67 -31.17 84.69
CA THR A 164 23.73 -30.19 83.60
C THR A 164 24.75 -30.62 82.54
N GLU A 165 25.90 -31.12 82.98
CA GLU A 165 26.95 -31.64 82.10
C GLU A 165 26.46 -32.88 81.31
N ARG A 166 25.87 -33.87 81.98
CA ARG A 166 25.29 -35.05 81.30
C ARG A 166 24.15 -34.70 80.34
N LYS A 167 23.31 -33.72 80.68
CA LYS A 167 22.25 -33.23 79.77
C LYS A 167 22.87 -32.57 78.55
N SER A 168 23.93 -31.77 78.72
CA SER A 168 24.65 -31.15 77.61
C SER A 168 25.31 -32.19 76.70
N GLU A 169 25.87 -33.25 77.28
CA GLU A 169 26.53 -34.33 76.55
C GLU A 169 25.52 -35.22 75.82
N LYS A 170 24.35 -35.49 76.41
CA LYS A 170 23.21 -36.13 75.71
C LYS A 170 22.71 -35.31 74.53
N VAL A 171 22.54 -34.00 74.70
CA VAL A 171 22.12 -33.11 73.62
C VAL A 171 23.19 -33.04 72.52
N ALA A 172 24.48 -33.04 72.89
CA ALA A 172 25.59 -33.11 71.95
C ALA A 172 25.66 -34.47 71.22
N ALA A 173 25.36 -35.56 71.90
CA ALA A 173 25.31 -36.89 71.32
C ALA A 173 24.14 -37.05 70.34
N ASP A 174 22.95 -36.54 70.66
CA ASP A 174 21.75 -36.64 69.82
C ASP A 174 21.78 -35.69 68.60
N SER A 175 22.51 -34.57 68.69
CA SER A 175 22.65 -33.62 67.58
C SER A 175 23.62 -34.11 66.49
N ARG A 176 24.64 -34.90 66.83
CA ARG A 176 25.60 -35.47 65.87
C ARG A 176 24.97 -36.36 64.78
N PRO A 177 24.13 -37.37 65.08
CA PRO A 177 23.50 -38.21 64.06
C PRO A 177 22.51 -37.42 63.21
N LYS A 178 21.70 -36.55 63.83
CA LYS A 178 20.77 -35.66 63.11
C LYS A 178 21.50 -34.74 62.13
N THR A 179 22.65 -34.20 62.53
CA THR A 179 23.49 -33.39 61.63
C THR A 179 23.98 -34.22 60.44
N LYS A 180 24.39 -35.47 60.66
CA LYS A 180 24.82 -36.38 59.58
C LYS A 180 23.67 -36.76 58.65
N GLU A 181 22.48 -37.03 59.16
CA GLU A 181 21.28 -37.30 58.35
C GLU A 181 20.93 -36.11 57.46
N ILE A 182 20.91 -34.90 58.02
CA ILE A 182 20.67 -33.66 57.25
C ILE A 182 21.73 -33.48 56.16
N GLN A 183 23.00 -33.81 56.46
CA GLN A 183 24.10 -33.73 55.50
C GLN A 183 23.91 -34.70 54.33
N ILE A 184 23.56 -35.96 54.63
CA ILE A 184 23.34 -37.02 53.64
C ILE A 184 22.11 -36.70 52.78
N GLU A 185 21.01 -36.26 53.39
CA GLU A 185 19.80 -35.85 52.68
C GLU A 185 20.10 -34.69 51.74
N LYS A 186 20.86 -33.68 52.20
CA LYS A 186 21.27 -32.55 51.36
C LYS A 186 22.14 -32.99 50.18
N GLU A 187 23.11 -33.89 50.39
CA GLU A 187 23.92 -34.44 49.31
C GLU A 187 23.09 -35.23 48.30
N LEU A 188 22.16 -36.05 48.78
CA LEU A 188 21.27 -36.85 47.93
C LEU A 188 20.39 -35.94 47.07
N GLN A 189 19.76 -34.93 47.66
CA GLN A 189 18.97 -33.92 46.95
C GLN A 189 19.81 -33.16 45.91
N THR A 190 21.05 -32.81 46.26
CA THR A 190 21.95 -32.11 45.33
C THR A 190 22.31 -32.99 44.13
N LYS A 191 22.60 -34.28 44.35
CA LYS A 191 22.89 -35.24 43.27
C LYS A 191 21.67 -35.51 42.39
N LEU A 192 20.49 -35.70 42.99
CA LEU A 192 19.24 -35.89 42.24
C LEU A 192 18.87 -34.65 41.43
N ALA A 193 19.01 -33.45 42.00
CA ALA A 193 18.80 -32.19 41.28
C ALA A 193 19.81 -32.01 40.14
N GLY A 194 21.08 -32.37 40.36
CA GLY A 194 22.11 -32.36 39.33
C GLY A 194 21.79 -33.31 38.17
N GLY A 195 21.38 -34.55 38.47
CA GLY A 195 20.97 -35.53 37.47
C GLY A 195 19.74 -35.10 36.66
N LYS A 196 18.74 -34.50 37.31
CA LYS A 196 17.56 -33.95 36.61
C LYS A 196 17.94 -32.81 35.66
N LYS A 197 18.77 -31.87 36.12
CA LYS A 197 19.25 -30.76 35.27
C LYS A 197 20.07 -31.25 34.08
N TYR A 198 20.90 -32.27 34.28
CA TYR A 198 21.68 -32.87 33.20
C TYR A 198 20.78 -33.51 32.13
N ASN A 199 19.78 -34.30 32.55
CA ASN A 199 18.83 -34.91 31.62
C ASN A 199 17.99 -33.86 30.88
N GLU A 200 17.55 -32.82 31.57
CA GLU A 200 16.73 -31.76 30.96
C GLU A 200 17.55 -30.89 29.98
N GLN A 201 18.82 -30.65 30.28
CA GLN A 201 19.76 -30.03 29.34
C GLN A 201 19.94 -30.92 28.10
N ALA A 202 20.22 -32.21 28.27
CA ALA A 202 20.37 -33.15 27.15
C ALA A 202 19.11 -33.21 26.26
N ASP A 203 17.91 -33.25 26.85
CA ASP A 203 16.64 -33.22 26.13
C ASP A 203 16.42 -31.89 25.38
N SER A 204 16.79 -30.77 26.00
CA SER A 204 16.69 -29.45 25.36
C SER A 204 17.64 -29.30 24.17
N GLU A 205 18.86 -29.83 24.30
CA GLU A 205 19.88 -29.81 23.25
C GLU A 205 19.49 -30.72 22.08
N ALA A 206 18.95 -31.91 22.38
CA ALA A 206 18.42 -32.82 21.38
C ALA A 206 17.26 -32.20 20.57
N LYS A 207 16.31 -31.54 21.26
CA LYS A 207 15.20 -30.82 20.59
C LYS A 207 15.68 -29.65 19.76
N PHE A 208 16.65 -28.89 20.24
CA PHE A 208 17.24 -27.78 19.49
C PHE A 208 17.92 -28.27 18.21
N TYR A 209 18.68 -29.36 18.29
CA TYR A 209 19.35 -29.96 17.14
C TYR A 209 18.34 -30.53 16.12
N GLN A 210 17.29 -31.21 16.59
CA GLN A 210 16.19 -31.67 15.74
C GLN A 210 15.46 -30.50 15.06
N GLY A 211 15.22 -29.41 15.80
CA GLY A 211 14.62 -28.19 15.27
C GLY A 211 15.46 -27.55 14.16
N GLN A 212 16.78 -27.48 14.34
CA GLN A 212 17.69 -27.01 13.28
C GLN A 212 17.65 -27.90 12.05
N GLN A 213 17.70 -29.23 12.21
CA GLN A 213 17.64 -30.15 11.08
C GLN A 213 16.32 -30.06 10.32
N ALA A 214 15.19 -29.91 11.02
CA ALA A 214 13.89 -29.74 10.40
C ALA A 214 13.81 -28.42 9.62
N ALA A 215 14.25 -27.31 10.21
CA ALA A 215 14.29 -26.01 9.55
C ALA A 215 15.19 -26.02 8.30
N GLU A 216 16.36 -26.64 8.38
CA GLU A 216 17.28 -26.78 7.25
C GLU A 216 16.69 -27.68 6.15
N ALA A 217 16.02 -28.78 6.52
CA ALA A 217 15.34 -29.66 5.58
C ALA A 217 14.19 -28.94 4.87
N ASP A 218 13.41 -28.14 5.58
CA ASP A 218 12.31 -27.34 5.01
C ASP A 218 12.84 -26.27 4.07
N PHE A 219 13.94 -25.58 4.43
CA PHE A 219 14.61 -24.63 3.55
C PHE A 219 15.11 -25.30 2.26
N CYS A 220 15.78 -26.46 2.38
CA CYS A 220 16.23 -27.24 1.24
C CYS A 220 15.08 -27.70 0.33
N ARG A 221 13.94 -28.12 0.92
CA ARG A 221 12.74 -28.50 0.16
C ARG A 221 12.17 -27.32 -0.60
N GLN A 222 12.06 -26.16 0.03
CA GLN A 222 11.52 -24.96 -0.59
C GLN A 222 12.41 -24.46 -1.73
N SER A 223 13.74 -24.47 -1.54
CA SER A 223 14.69 -24.13 -2.61
C SER A 223 14.56 -25.09 -3.79
N ARG A 224 14.50 -26.40 -3.55
CA ARG A 224 14.36 -27.40 -4.63
C ARG A 224 13.02 -27.27 -5.36
N ALA A 225 11.93 -26.97 -4.67
CA ALA A 225 10.64 -26.73 -5.30
C ALA A 225 10.68 -25.49 -6.19
N ALA A 226 11.25 -24.39 -5.71
CA ALA A 226 11.42 -23.17 -6.49
C ALA A 226 12.32 -23.37 -7.73
N ASP A 227 13.41 -24.13 -7.58
CA ASP A 227 14.32 -24.45 -8.68
C ASP A 227 13.71 -25.43 -9.70
N ALA A 228 12.84 -26.34 -9.26
CA ALA A 228 12.17 -27.30 -10.13
C ALA A 228 11.09 -26.67 -11.03
N ASP A 229 10.42 -25.62 -10.55
CA ASP A 229 9.37 -24.91 -11.31
C ASP A 229 9.95 -23.96 -12.36
N LEU A 230 11.17 -23.45 -12.14
CA LEU A 230 11.84 -22.50 -13.01
C LEU A 230 12.03 -22.99 -14.47
N PRO A 231 12.55 -24.21 -14.75
CA PRO A 231 12.75 -24.69 -16.12
C PRO A 231 11.42 -24.92 -16.85
N ALA A 232 10.40 -25.45 -16.17
CA ALA A 232 9.09 -25.67 -16.77
C ALA A 232 8.44 -24.34 -17.18
N LYS A 233 8.52 -23.33 -16.31
CA LYS A 233 8.00 -22.00 -16.61
C LYS A 233 8.77 -21.33 -17.75
N LYS A 234 10.10 -21.42 -17.78
CA LYS A 234 10.92 -20.92 -18.89
C LYS A 234 10.55 -21.58 -20.22
N GLN A 235 10.41 -22.91 -20.23
CA GLN A 235 10.05 -23.63 -21.45
C GLN A 235 8.65 -23.25 -21.95
N ALA A 236 7.69 -23.04 -21.06
CA ALA A 236 6.36 -22.55 -21.43
C ALA A 236 6.42 -21.13 -22.02
N THR A 237 7.13 -20.20 -21.37
CA THR A 237 7.28 -18.84 -21.89
C THR A 237 8.02 -18.78 -23.22
N ASP A 238 9.06 -19.61 -23.40
CA ASP A 238 9.82 -19.69 -24.65
C ASP A 238 8.97 -20.28 -25.78
N ALA A 239 8.12 -21.27 -25.47
CA ALA A 239 7.16 -21.83 -26.42
C ALA A 239 6.12 -20.79 -26.84
N ASP A 240 5.53 -20.06 -25.90
CA ASP A 240 4.55 -19.00 -26.19
C ASP A 240 5.17 -17.89 -27.06
N PHE A 241 6.38 -17.44 -26.70
CA PHE A 241 7.12 -16.45 -27.49
C PHE A 241 7.41 -16.94 -28.92
N TYR A 242 7.79 -18.21 -29.07
CA TYR A 242 8.03 -18.81 -30.39
C TYR A 242 6.75 -18.87 -31.22
N HIS A 243 5.62 -19.28 -30.62
CA HIS A 243 4.33 -19.34 -31.30
C HIS A 243 3.85 -17.96 -31.74
N GLU A 244 3.97 -16.94 -30.89
CA GLU A 244 3.57 -15.58 -31.21
C GLU A 244 4.45 -14.98 -32.32
N THR A 245 5.77 -15.19 -32.26
CA THR A 245 6.70 -14.75 -33.30
C THR A 245 6.39 -15.40 -34.65
N ARG A 246 6.11 -16.72 -34.65
CA ARG A 246 5.73 -17.44 -35.87
C ARG A 246 4.39 -16.98 -36.43
N ALA A 247 3.42 -16.68 -35.58
CA ALA A 247 2.12 -16.16 -36.01
C ALA A 247 2.25 -14.75 -36.60
N ALA A 248 3.05 -13.87 -35.97
CA ALA A 248 3.33 -12.53 -36.46
C ALA A 248 4.05 -12.58 -37.83
N GLU A 249 5.07 -13.43 -37.98
CA GLU A 249 5.77 -13.62 -39.25
C GLU A 249 4.83 -14.17 -40.34
N ALA A 250 4.00 -15.16 -40.02
CA ALA A 250 3.03 -15.71 -40.96
C ALA A 250 2.04 -14.63 -41.45
N ASN A 251 1.53 -13.80 -40.53
CA ASN A 251 0.64 -12.68 -40.87
C ASN A 251 1.34 -11.63 -41.72
N PHE A 252 2.61 -11.32 -41.44
CA PHE A 252 3.40 -10.40 -42.24
C PHE A 252 3.59 -10.93 -43.67
N GLN A 253 3.98 -12.20 -43.81
CA GLN A 253 4.15 -12.83 -45.12
C GLN A 253 2.83 -12.91 -45.90
N ALA A 254 1.70 -13.23 -45.23
CA ALA A 254 0.39 -13.26 -45.86
C ALA A 254 -0.01 -11.87 -46.40
N LYS A 255 0.16 -10.81 -45.60
CA LYS A 255 -0.11 -9.43 -46.04
C LYS A 255 0.80 -8.98 -47.17
N LYS A 256 2.07 -9.39 -47.13
CA LYS A 256 3.03 -9.10 -48.21
C LYS A 256 2.60 -9.76 -49.52
N LEU A 257 2.28 -11.05 -49.48
CA LEU A 257 1.80 -11.79 -50.65
C LEU A 257 0.49 -11.21 -51.20
N GLU A 258 -0.43 -10.80 -50.33
CA GLU A 258 -1.67 -10.12 -50.73
C GLU A 258 -1.40 -8.77 -51.41
N ALA A 259 -0.51 -7.95 -50.84
CA ALA A 259 -0.11 -6.68 -51.44
C ALA A 259 0.56 -6.86 -52.81
N ASP A 260 1.47 -7.83 -52.92
CA ASP A 260 2.15 -8.17 -54.18
C ASP A 260 1.14 -8.66 -55.23
N ALA A 261 0.17 -9.49 -54.82
CA ALA A 261 -0.90 -9.96 -55.70
C ALA A 261 -1.79 -8.80 -56.18
N LEU A 262 -2.18 -7.88 -55.30
CA LEU A 262 -2.97 -6.70 -55.66
C LEU A 262 -2.21 -5.81 -56.65
N CYS A 263 -0.92 -5.54 -56.40
CA CYS A 263 -0.08 -4.77 -57.31
C CYS A 263 -0.05 -5.41 -58.71
N LEU A 264 0.24 -6.70 -58.79
CA LEU A 264 0.31 -7.43 -60.05
C LEU A 264 -1.04 -7.47 -60.78
N THR A 265 -2.15 -7.61 -60.05
CA THR A 265 -3.49 -7.55 -60.67
C THR A 265 -3.78 -6.17 -61.25
N GLN A 266 -3.37 -5.10 -60.56
CA GLN A 266 -3.58 -3.73 -61.01
C GLN A 266 -2.69 -3.39 -62.21
N GLU A 267 -1.43 -3.83 -62.22
CA GLU A 267 -0.53 -3.73 -63.37
C GLU A 267 -1.08 -4.45 -64.61
N ARG A 268 -1.61 -5.67 -64.43
CA ARG A 268 -2.23 -6.41 -65.54
C ARG A 268 -3.49 -5.72 -66.05
N LYS A 269 -4.33 -5.17 -65.16
CA LYS A 269 -5.52 -4.41 -65.53
C LYS A 269 -5.17 -3.13 -66.28
N SER A 270 -4.18 -2.37 -65.81
CA SER A 270 -3.75 -1.12 -66.47
C SER A 270 -3.09 -1.40 -67.83
N ALA A 271 -2.26 -2.44 -67.93
CA ALA A 271 -1.68 -2.88 -69.19
C ALA A 271 -2.75 -3.33 -70.19
N ALA A 272 -3.74 -4.11 -69.74
CA ALA A 272 -4.86 -4.52 -70.58
C ALA A 272 -5.70 -3.31 -71.06
N ALA A 273 -6.00 -2.36 -70.17
CA ALA A 273 -6.72 -1.14 -70.53
C ALA A 273 -5.93 -0.27 -71.53
N TYR A 274 -4.61 -0.18 -71.37
CA TYR A 274 -3.73 0.51 -72.32
C TYR A 274 -3.74 -0.16 -73.69
N ILE A 275 -3.69 -1.48 -73.75
CA ILE A 275 -3.78 -2.22 -75.03
C ILE A 275 -5.16 -2.03 -75.68
N ALA A 276 -6.24 -2.10 -74.91
CA ALA A 276 -7.59 -1.89 -75.39
C ALA A 276 -7.76 -0.49 -76.00
N THR A 277 -7.39 0.56 -75.25
CA THR A 277 -7.47 1.95 -75.74
C THR A 277 -6.57 2.20 -76.95
N LYS A 278 -5.37 1.59 -77.00
CA LYS A 278 -4.49 1.66 -78.17
C LYS A 278 -5.13 1.02 -79.41
N ASN A 279 -5.77 -0.14 -79.24
CA ASN A 279 -6.45 -0.84 -80.33
C ASN A 279 -7.70 -0.09 -80.79
N GLU A 280 -8.49 0.48 -79.87
CA GLU A 280 -9.62 1.35 -80.18
C GLU A 280 -9.17 2.59 -80.97
N ALA A 281 -8.10 3.26 -80.54
CA ALA A 281 -7.54 4.40 -81.26
C ALA A 281 -7.05 4.01 -82.67
N ALA A 282 -6.42 2.85 -82.82
CA ALA A 282 -6.04 2.31 -84.13
C ALA A 282 -7.27 2.00 -85.00
N GLY A 283 -8.34 1.45 -84.41
CA GLY A 283 -9.62 1.19 -85.07
C GLY A 283 -10.30 2.47 -85.56
N ILE A 284 -10.41 3.50 -84.71
CA ILE A 284 -10.96 4.82 -85.07
C ILE A 284 -10.12 5.45 -86.17
N LYS A 285 -8.79 5.37 -86.09
CA LYS A 285 -7.91 5.87 -87.16
C LYS A 285 -8.15 5.13 -88.48
N GLY A 286 -8.30 3.81 -88.45
CA GLY A 286 -8.62 3.00 -89.63
C GLY A 286 -9.98 3.36 -90.23
N MET A 287 -11.00 3.57 -89.38
CA MET A 287 -12.32 4.04 -89.84
C MET A 287 -12.25 5.44 -90.44
N ALA A 288 -11.54 6.37 -89.81
CA ALA A 288 -11.36 7.71 -90.33
C ALA A 288 -10.66 7.70 -91.71
N GLN A 289 -9.64 6.84 -91.88
CA GLN A 289 -8.99 6.63 -93.17
C GLN A 289 -9.93 6.02 -94.22
N ALA A 290 -10.77 5.05 -93.84
CA ALA A 290 -11.75 4.46 -94.75
C ALA A 290 -12.83 5.48 -95.18
N TYR A 291 -13.33 6.29 -94.24
CA TYR A 291 -14.26 7.38 -94.55
C TYR A 291 -13.62 8.46 -95.41
N ALA A 292 -12.34 8.80 -95.20
CA ALA A 292 -11.62 9.72 -96.06
C ALA A 292 -11.54 9.19 -97.51
N ALA A 293 -11.13 7.93 -97.70
CA ALA A 293 -11.09 7.31 -99.02
C ALA A 293 -12.49 7.22 -99.67
N MET A 294 -13.54 6.99 -98.88
CA MET A 294 -14.92 6.95 -99.36
C MET A 294 -15.44 8.35 -99.74
N ALA A 295 -15.07 9.39 -98.99
CA ALA A 295 -15.37 10.78 -99.35
C ALA A 295 -14.74 11.15 -100.70
N ASP A 296 -13.50 10.71 -100.95
CA ASP A 296 -12.82 10.95 -102.22
C ASP A 296 -13.57 10.31 -103.41
N VAL A 297 -14.06 9.06 -103.25
CA VAL A 297 -14.81 8.35 -104.30
C VAL A 297 -16.22 8.92 -104.51
N LEU A 298 -16.88 9.38 -103.45
CA LEU A 298 -18.28 9.85 -103.50
C LEU A 298 -18.45 11.35 -103.82
N GLY A 299 -17.38 12.03 -104.24
CA GLY A 299 -17.44 13.44 -104.66
C GLY A 299 -17.41 14.45 -103.51
N GLY A 300 -16.75 14.10 -102.40
CA GLY A 300 -16.50 14.98 -101.26
C GLY A 300 -17.38 14.73 -100.04
N PRO A 301 -17.28 15.58 -99.00
CA PRO A 301 -17.93 15.37 -97.70
C PRO A 301 -19.47 15.26 -97.77
N GLN A 302 -20.10 15.93 -98.74
CA GLN A 302 -21.55 15.90 -98.90
C GLN A 302 -22.06 14.55 -99.41
N GLY A 303 -21.36 13.92 -100.37
CA GLY A 303 -21.71 12.60 -100.87
C GLY A 303 -21.55 11.51 -99.81
N LEU A 304 -20.53 11.65 -98.95
CA LEU A 304 -20.32 10.75 -97.82
C LEU A 304 -21.42 10.85 -96.76
N ILE A 305 -22.05 12.00 -96.53
CA ILE A 305 -23.18 12.13 -95.59
C ILE A 305 -24.45 11.53 -96.19
N GLN A 306 -24.70 11.79 -97.48
CA GLN A 306 -25.92 11.34 -98.15
C GLN A 306 -25.99 9.81 -98.28
N TYR A 307 -24.86 9.12 -98.49
CA TYR A 307 -24.84 7.68 -98.72
C TYR A 307 -25.28 6.83 -97.50
N PRO A 308 -24.72 6.99 -96.28
CA PRO A 308 -25.21 6.33 -95.08
C PRO A 308 -26.63 6.74 -94.71
N MET A 309 -27.02 8.01 -94.92
CA MET A 309 -28.40 8.46 -94.67
C MET A 309 -29.41 7.75 -95.56
N LEU A 310 -29.05 7.52 -96.83
CA LEU A 310 -29.87 6.75 -97.76
C LEU A 310 -29.93 5.27 -97.36
N ARG A 311 -28.77 4.65 -97.06
CA ARG A 311 -28.69 3.23 -96.69
C ARG A 311 -29.43 2.90 -95.39
N ASN A 312 -29.36 3.80 -94.42
CA ASN A 312 -29.97 3.60 -93.10
C ASN A 312 -31.45 4.05 -93.06
N ASN A 313 -32.10 4.30 -94.21
CA ASN A 313 -33.47 4.83 -94.32
C ASN A 313 -33.70 6.05 -93.41
N THR A 314 -32.65 6.87 -93.21
CA THR A 314 -32.71 8.02 -92.31
C THR A 314 -33.66 9.09 -92.84
N TYR A 315 -33.79 9.21 -94.17
CA TYR A 315 -34.79 10.07 -94.80
C TYR A 315 -36.23 9.64 -94.49
N GLU A 316 -36.52 8.34 -94.50
CA GLU A 316 -37.86 7.82 -94.15
C GLU A 316 -38.16 8.07 -92.66
N SER A 317 -37.17 7.83 -91.80
CA SER A 317 -37.28 8.11 -90.36
C SER A 317 -37.49 9.60 -90.07
N LEU A 318 -36.74 10.50 -90.71
CA LEU A 318 -36.95 11.95 -90.60
C LEU A 318 -38.32 12.38 -91.16
N ALA A 319 -38.73 11.84 -92.30
CA ALA A 319 -40.05 12.13 -92.88
C ALA A 319 -41.17 11.68 -91.94
N ASN A 320 -41.07 10.48 -91.36
CA ASN A 320 -42.03 9.96 -90.39
C ASN A 320 -42.02 10.76 -89.07
N ALA A 321 -40.86 11.19 -88.59
CA ALA A 321 -40.74 12.03 -87.40
C ALA A 321 -41.34 13.44 -87.63
N ASN A 322 -41.04 14.06 -88.77
CA ASN A 322 -41.62 15.34 -89.18
C ASN A 322 -43.13 15.22 -89.41
N ALA A 323 -43.59 14.16 -90.06
CA ALA A 323 -45.01 13.86 -90.22
C ALA A 323 -45.66 13.68 -88.86
N ASN A 324 -45.14 12.86 -87.95
CA ASN A 324 -45.68 12.68 -86.60
C ASN A 324 -45.71 13.99 -85.79
N ALA A 325 -44.66 14.80 -85.85
CA ALA A 325 -44.62 16.13 -85.23
C ALA A 325 -45.68 17.07 -85.81
N ASN A 326 -45.82 17.13 -87.14
CA ASN A 326 -46.82 17.94 -87.81
C ASN A 326 -48.24 17.43 -87.54
N THR A 327 -48.47 16.11 -87.52
CA THR A 327 -49.75 15.50 -87.19
C THR A 327 -50.12 15.78 -85.73
N LYS A 328 -49.16 15.77 -84.79
CA LYS A 328 -49.38 16.21 -83.41
C LYS A 328 -49.72 17.70 -83.31
N ALA A 329 -49.10 18.55 -84.12
CA ALA A 329 -49.45 19.97 -84.19
C ALA A 329 -50.84 20.21 -84.80
N ILE A 330 -51.25 19.41 -85.79
CA ILE A 330 -52.57 19.50 -86.43
C ILE A 330 -53.68 18.92 -85.55
N ASN A 331 -53.41 17.89 -84.74
CA ASN A 331 -54.41 17.25 -83.86
C ASN A 331 -54.92 18.15 -82.71
N GLY A 332 -54.31 19.31 -82.47
CA GLY A 332 -54.74 20.29 -81.47
C GLY A 332 -55.30 21.59 -82.06
N LEU A 333 -55.29 21.76 -83.37
CA LEU A 333 -55.82 22.94 -84.04
C LEU A 333 -57.26 22.67 -84.47
N GLN A 334 -58.23 23.24 -83.75
CA GLN A 334 -59.54 23.52 -84.32
C GLN A 334 -59.38 24.76 -85.21
N PRO A 335 -59.37 24.65 -86.55
CA PRO A 335 -59.35 25.85 -87.37
C PRO A 335 -60.69 26.57 -87.19
N THR A 336 -60.69 27.74 -86.54
CA THR A 336 -61.79 28.70 -86.65
C THR A 336 -61.79 29.21 -88.08
N ILE A 337 -62.54 28.52 -88.95
CA ILE A 337 -62.83 28.98 -90.30
C ILE A 337 -63.70 30.23 -90.15
N ASN A 338 -63.10 31.40 -90.24
CA ASN A 338 -63.88 32.63 -90.45
C ASN A 338 -64.47 32.55 -91.86
N ILE A 339 -65.74 32.13 -91.93
CA ILE A 339 -66.54 32.17 -93.14
C ILE A 339 -66.89 33.64 -93.38
N TRP A 340 -66.25 34.25 -94.37
CA TRP A 340 -66.67 35.55 -94.87
C TRP A 340 -68.01 35.37 -95.60
N ASN A 341 -69.10 35.69 -94.91
CA ASN A 341 -70.41 35.82 -95.54
C ASN A 341 -70.57 37.27 -96.02
N THR A 342 -70.18 37.54 -97.25
CA THR A 342 -70.57 38.76 -97.97
C THR A 342 -71.80 38.46 -98.82
N SER A 343 -72.98 38.41 -98.20
CA SER A 343 -74.26 38.50 -98.93
C SER A 343 -74.67 39.97 -99.03
N ALA A 344 -75.06 40.35 -100.24
CA ALA A 344 -75.28 41.72 -100.71
C ALA A 344 -76.45 42.45 -100.00
N GLN A 345 -76.32 43.77 -99.81
CA GLN A 345 -77.05 44.81 -100.58
C GLN A 345 -77.27 46.10 -99.77
N GLY A 346 -76.84 47.25 -100.32
CA GLY A 346 -77.21 48.59 -99.84
C GLY A 346 -76.15 49.66 -100.07
N GLU A 347 -76.42 50.58 -101.01
CA GLU A 347 -75.61 51.74 -101.41
C GLU A 347 -75.23 52.66 -100.22
N ASP A 348 -73.94 52.76 -99.88
CA ASP A 348 -73.15 54.01 -99.80
C ASP A 348 -71.77 53.73 -99.16
N ALA A 349 -70.77 54.49 -99.59
CA ALA A 349 -69.35 54.15 -99.46
C ALA A 349 -68.70 54.39 -98.08
N ASP A 350 -67.73 53.54 -97.72
CA ASP A 350 -66.52 53.97 -97.00
C ASP A 350 -65.29 53.13 -97.44
N PRO A 351 -64.40 53.67 -98.31
CA PRO A 351 -63.22 52.95 -98.80
C PRO A 351 -62.15 52.70 -97.72
N THR A 352 -62.36 53.16 -96.48
CA THR A 352 -61.45 52.90 -95.35
C THR A 352 -61.90 51.77 -94.41
N ALA A 353 -63.10 51.20 -94.62
CA ALA A 353 -63.63 50.11 -93.79
C ALA A 353 -62.72 48.86 -93.74
N PRO A 354 -62.11 48.37 -94.85
CA PRO A 354 -61.26 47.19 -94.81
C PRO A 354 -59.98 47.37 -93.98
N ILE A 355 -59.42 48.59 -93.97
CA ILE A 355 -58.19 48.91 -93.23
C ILE A 355 -58.49 49.12 -91.74
N ARG A 356 -59.65 49.70 -91.42
CA ARG A 356 -60.13 49.88 -90.05
C ARG A 356 -60.44 48.54 -89.38
N ASP A 357 -61.06 47.62 -90.10
CA ASP A 357 -61.34 46.27 -89.62
C ASP A 357 -60.04 45.45 -89.43
N LEU A 358 -59.06 45.66 -90.30
CA LEU A 358 -57.71 45.09 -90.10
C LEU A 358 -57.09 45.63 -88.80
N PHE A 359 -57.17 46.94 -88.55
CA PHE A 359 -56.58 47.57 -87.37
C PHE A 359 -57.28 47.17 -86.06
N GLN A 360 -58.60 46.95 -86.09
CA GLN A 360 -59.36 46.45 -84.94
C GLN A 360 -59.17 44.95 -84.68
N SER A 361 -58.76 44.19 -85.71
CA SER A 361 -58.45 42.76 -85.57
C SER A 361 -57.03 42.48 -85.05
N LEU A 362 -56.13 43.47 -85.07
CA LEU A 362 -54.74 43.34 -84.61
C LEU A 362 -54.58 43.15 -83.08
N PRO A 363 -55.30 43.86 -82.18
CA PRO A 363 -55.17 43.66 -80.74
C PRO A 363 -55.47 42.24 -80.25
N PRO A 364 -56.57 41.57 -80.65
CA PRO A 364 -56.81 40.19 -80.24
C PRO A 364 -55.78 39.22 -80.87
N LEU A 365 -55.34 39.45 -82.13
CA LEU A 365 -54.33 38.60 -82.79
C LEU A 365 -52.97 38.64 -82.07
N LEU A 366 -52.55 39.83 -81.62
CA LEU A 366 -51.31 40.01 -80.87
C LEU A 366 -51.40 39.42 -79.45
N ALA A 367 -52.58 39.51 -78.80
CA ALA A 367 -52.83 38.85 -77.53
C ALA A 367 -52.75 37.32 -77.65
N THR A 368 -53.33 36.73 -78.69
CA THR A 368 -53.24 35.28 -78.94
C THR A 368 -51.80 34.83 -79.22
N ILE A 369 -51.01 35.64 -79.93
CA ILE A 369 -49.57 35.38 -80.16
C ILE A 369 -48.79 35.45 -78.84
N GLN A 370 -49.10 36.43 -77.98
CA GLN A 370 -48.45 36.59 -76.67
C GLN A 370 -48.80 35.44 -75.71
N GLU A 371 -50.05 34.97 -75.68
CA GLU A 371 -50.46 33.82 -74.87
C GLU A 371 -49.84 32.50 -75.37
N GLN A 372 -49.64 32.34 -76.67
CA GLN A 372 -49.12 31.08 -77.24
C GLN A 372 -47.59 31.00 -77.32
N THR A 373 -46.90 32.14 -77.39
CA THR A 373 -45.42 32.15 -77.57
C THR A 373 -44.67 32.91 -76.48
N GLY A 374 -45.36 33.60 -75.56
CA GLY A 374 -44.76 34.27 -74.40
C GLY A 374 -43.91 35.51 -74.73
N THR A 375 -43.99 36.04 -75.94
CA THR A 375 -43.15 37.16 -76.40
C THR A 375 -43.95 38.47 -76.39
N SER A 376 -43.49 39.49 -75.66
CA SER A 376 -44.15 40.81 -75.65
C SER A 376 -43.99 41.54 -76.99
N PRO A 377 -44.97 42.37 -77.39
CA PRO A 377 -44.90 43.13 -78.64
C PRO A 377 -43.74 44.13 -78.66
N PRO A 378 -43.23 44.49 -79.85
CA PRO A 378 -42.09 45.39 -80.01
C PRO A 378 -42.33 46.78 -79.39
N SER A 379 -41.28 47.37 -78.83
CA SER A 379 -41.32 48.60 -78.01
C SER A 379 -41.85 49.86 -78.71
N TRP A 380 -41.94 49.90 -80.05
CA TRP A 380 -42.53 51.03 -80.79
C TRP A 380 -44.06 51.08 -80.72
N LEU A 381 -44.73 49.98 -80.33
CA LEU A 381 -46.18 49.94 -80.08
C LEU A 381 -46.53 50.45 -78.66
N ALA A 382 -45.56 50.43 -77.74
CA ALA A 382 -45.71 50.85 -76.35
C ALA A 382 -45.42 52.35 -76.12
N GLN A 383 -45.09 53.13 -77.15
CA GLN A 383 -44.72 54.54 -77.05
C GLN A 383 -45.51 55.42 -78.04
N THR A 384 -46.71 55.82 -77.63
CA THR A 384 -47.37 57.08 -78.06
C THR A 384 -47.93 57.77 -76.80
N PRO A 385 -47.91 59.12 -76.69
CA PRO A 385 -47.68 59.80 -75.41
C PRO A 385 -48.95 60.25 -74.66
N ALA A 386 -48.76 60.48 -73.35
CA ALA A 386 -49.64 61.07 -72.30
C ALA A 386 -50.04 59.99 -71.25
N GLN A 387 -49.86 60.15 -69.94
CA GLN A 387 -49.43 61.25 -69.08
C GLN A 387 -48.89 60.65 -67.77
N GLU A 388 -48.08 61.44 -67.08
CA GLU A 388 -47.43 61.18 -65.79
C GLU A 388 -48.34 60.56 -64.72
N GLU A 389 -47.82 59.61 -63.94
CA GLU A 389 -47.68 59.84 -62.49
C GLU A 389 -46.63 58.91 -61.86
N SER A 390 -45.76 59.56 -61.10
CA SER A 390 -44.61 59.08 -60.36
C SER A 390 -44.98 58.26 -59.12
N GLY A 391 -44.19 57.23 -58.81
CA GLY A 391 -44.21 56.61 -57.48
C GLY A 391 -43.15 55.52 -57.27
N PHE A 392 -41.97 55.93 -56.79
CA PHE A 392 -41.07 55.07 -55.99
C PHE A 392 -41.76 54.62 -54.69
N PRO A 393 -41.17 53.78 -53.83
CA PRO A 393 -40.33 52.58 -54.02
C PRO A 393 -40.90 51.44 -53.14
N ASP A 394 -40.02 50.56 -52.67
CA ASP A 394 -40.17 49.69 -51.50
C ASP A 394 -40.96 48.40 -51.70
N SER A 395 -40.66 47.33 -51.00
CA SER A 395 -39.53 46.88 -50.19
C SER A 395 -40.00 45.50 -49.69
N LYS A 396 -39.05 44.68 -49.23
CA LYS A 396 -39.31 43.54 -48.33
C LYS A 396 -40.10 42.40 -48.99
N ALA A 397 -39.92 41.16 -48.58
CA ALA A 397 -39.07 40.52 -47.60
C ALA A 397 -39.10 39.04 -48.01
N ALA A 398 -37.96 38.35 -47.93
CA ALA A 398 -37.68 37.41 -46.84
C ALA A 398 -38.77 36.32 -46.72
N GLN A 399 -38.43 35.04 -46.72
CA GLN A 399 -37.48 34.46 -45.78
C GLN A 399 -37.07 33.10 -46.35
N LYS A 400 -35.78 32.88 -46.62
CA LYS A 400 -34.82 32.28 -45.68
C LYS A 400 -35.41 31.12 -44.87
N ARG A 401 -34.88 29.93 -45.12
CA ARG A 401 -33.93 29.23 -44.23
C ARG A 401 -33.17 28.25 -45.12
N GLY A 402 -31.85 28.24 -45.19
CA GLY A 402 -30.84 28.79 -44.30
C GLY A 402 -29.83 27.66 -44.08
N LEU A 403 -28.62 27.83 -44.61
CA LEU A 403 -27.40 28.14 -43.82
C LEU A 403 -26.67 26.81 -43.52
N THR A 404 -25.37 26.64 -43.72
CA THR A 404 -24.23 27.56 -43.90
C THR A 404 -23.06 26.71 -44.43
N ASN A 405 -22.29 27.15 -45.42
CA ASN A 405 -21.07 27.99 -45.31
C ASN A 405 -20.08 27.46 -44.26
N GLY A 406 -18.78 27.34 -44.51
CA GLY A 406 -17.89 27.82 -45.57
C GLY A 406 -16.48 27.32 -45.21
N ILE A 407 -15.55 27.14 -46.14
CA ILE A 407 -14.72 28.16 -46.79
C ILE A 407 -13.24 27.92 -46.39
N ASN A 408 -12.39 27.97 -47.41
CA ASN A 408 -10.92 28.07 -47.42
C ASN A 408 -10.13 26.81 -47.01
N GLY A 409 -9.14 26.33 -47.76
CA GLY A 409 -8.28 27.02 -48.72
C GLY A 409 -6.89 27.21 -48.10
N HIS A 410 -5.92 26.49 -48.67
CA HIS A 410 -4.48 26.43 -48.37
C HIS A 410 -4.00 25.44 -47.29
N THR A 411 -3.37 24.36 -47.76
CA THR A 411 -1.98 24.06 -47.38
C THR A 411 -1.28 23.28 -48.50
N LYS A 412 -0.09 23.77 -48.84
CA LYS A 412 0.93 23.12 -49.66
C LYS A 412 1.24 21.73 -49.08
N VAL A 413 1.29 20.71 -49.94
CA VAL A 413 1.93 19.44 -49.63
C VAL A 413 3.14 19.29 -50.55
N ALA A 414 4.31 19.35 -49.92
CA ALA A 414 5.56 18.90 -50.49
C ALA A 414 5.54 17.38 -50.63
N SER A 415 6.20 16.89 -51.67
CA SER A 415 6.73 15.52 -51.76
C SER A 415 7.85 15.55 -52.80
N PRO A 416 8.79 14.61 -52.74
CA PRO A 416 9.76 14.30 -51.69
C PRO A 416 11.01 15.19 -51.74
#